data_AF-C8W2U4-F1
#
_entry.id   AF-C8W2U4-F1
#
_cell.length_a   1.000
_cell.length_b   1.000
_cell.length_c   1.000
_cell.angle_alpha   90.00
_cell.angle_beta   90.00
_cell.angle_gamma   90.00
#
_symmetry.space_group_name_H-M   'P 1'
#
loop_
_entity.id
_entity.type
_entity.pdbx_description
1 polymer ?
#
loop_
_entity_poly.entity_id
_entity_poly.type
_entity_poly.pdbx_seq_one_letter_code
_entity_poly.pdbx_strand_id
1 'polypeptide(L)' 'MYDKQRKGTPGNNQAQNKQARDAAKKYKLNKDQQRTLYDRISGENYTYKEIENIARDISEGN' A
#
# COMPACT_ATOMS: atom_id res chain seq x y z
N MET A 1 23.80 -16.59 19.19
CA MET A 1 22.36 -16.92 19.38
C MET A 1 21.58 -16.15 18.33
N TYR A 2 20.65 -16.78 17.62
CA TYR A 2 19.87 -16.12 16.55
C TYR A 2 18.86 -15.16 17.18
N ASP A 3 19.21 -13.89 17.31
CA ASP A 3 18.24 -12.82 17.53
C ASP A 3 17.44 -12.60 16.23
N LYS A 4 16.48 -13.49 15.97
CA LYS A 4 15.30 -13.20 15.15
C LYS A 4 14.48 -12.16 15.90
N GLN A 5 14.98 -10.93 15.91
CA GLN A 5 14.28 -9.79 16.46
C GLN A 5 12.95 -9.68 15.70
N ARG A 6 11.87 -9.76 16.47
CA ARG A 6 10.49 -9.70 16.02
C ARG A 6 10.28 -8.46 15.14
N LYS A 7 10.38 -8.61 13.81
CA LYS A 7 9.78 -7.68 12.83
C LYS A 7 8.27 -7.81 12.93
N GLY A 8 7.71 -7.44 14.09
CA GLY A 8 6.29 -7.20 14.22
C GLY A 8 5.98 -6.08 13.25
N THR A 9 5.27 -6.39 12.17
CA THR A 9 4.70 -5.40 11.26
C THR A 9 4.07 -4.31 12.13
N PRO A 10 4.52 -3.03 12.03
CA PRO A 10 3.95 -1.95 12.81
C PRO A 10 2.42 -2.02 12.74
N GLY A 11 1.71 -1.85 13.86
CA GLY A 11 0.24 -1.91 13.86
C GLY A 11 -0.40 -0.96 12.83
N ASN A 12 0.29 0.13 12.49
CA ASN A 12 -0.13 1.07 11.46
C ASN A 12 -0.01 0.52 10.02
N ASN A 13 0.92 -0.40 9.76
CA ASN A 13 1.09 -1.00 8.43
C ASN A 13 -0.09 -1.89 8.04
N GLN A 14 -0.79 -2.50 9.01
CA GLN A 14 -1.98 -3.30 8.71
C GLN A 14 -3.15 -2.43 8.22
N ALA A 15 -3.35 -1.28 8.87
CA ALA A 15 -4.38 -0.32 8.47
C ALA A 15 -4.06 0.26 7.08
N GLN A 16 -2.81 0.65 6.85
CA GLN A 16 -2.37 1.17 5.55
C GLN A 16 -2.45 0.11 4.44
N ASN A 17 -2.07 -1.14 4.72
CA ASN A 17 -2.22 -2.24 3.76
C ASN A 17 -3.69 -2.50 3.41
N LYS A 18 -4.61 -2.38 4.39
CA LYS A 18 -6.04 -2.48 4.12
C LYS A 18 -6.52 -1.33 3.22
N GLN A 19 -6.11 -0.10 3.54
CA GLN A 19 -6.41 1.08 2.74
C GLN A 19 -5.90 0.96 1.30
N ALA A 20 -4.67 0.49 1.12
CA ALA A 20 -4.06 0.20 -0.18
C ALA A 20 -4.85 -0.84 -0.96
N ARG A 21 -5.27 -1.93 -0.30
CA ARG A 21 -6.07 -2.98 -0.90
C ARG A 21 -7.45 -2.48 -1.33
N ASP A 22 -8.07 -1.65 -0.51
CA ASP A 22 -9.39 -1.06 -0.79
C ASP A 22 -9.30 -0.08 -1.98
N ALA A 23 -8.29 0.78 -2.02
CA ALA A 23 -8.01 1.67 -3.14
C ALA A 23 -7.71 0.89 -4.44
N ALA A 24 -6.85 -0.13 -4.37
CA ALA A 24 -6.55 -0.99 -5.52
C ALA A 24 -7.81 -1.65 -6.11
N LYS A 25 -8.73 -2.11 -5.26
CA LYS A 25 -10.02 -2.66 -5.71
C LYS A 25 -10.91 -1.60 -6.35
N LYS A 26 -10.99 -0.41 -5.75
CA LYS A 26 -11.79 0.72 -6.26
C LYS A 26 -11.39 1.09 -7.70
N TYR A 27 -10.08 1.15 -7.98
CA TYR A 27 -9.55 1.50 -9.30
C TYR A 27 -9.23 0.28 -10.19
N LYS A 28 -9.68 -0.92 -9.79
CA LYS A 28 -9.51 -2.17 -10.55
C LYS A 28 -8.06 -2.44 -10.98
N LEU A 29 -7.10 -2.11 -10.12
CA LEU A 29 -5.68 -2.30 -10.40
C LEU A 29 -5.37 -3.78 -10.66
N ASN A 30 -4.58 -4.05 -11.70
CA ASN A 30 -4.03 -5.37 -11.96
C ASN A 30 -2.92 -5.72 -10.93
N LYS A 31 -2.38 -6.94 -10.98
CA LYS A 31 -1.38 -7.40 -10.00
C LYS A 31 -0.11 -6.54 -9.99
N ASP A 32 0.34 -6.08 -11.15
CA ASP A 32 1.56 -5.29 -11.27
C ASP A 32 1.33 -3.87 -10.75
N GLN A 33 0.20 -3.26 -11.12
CA GLN A 33 -0.24 -1.96 -10.60
C GLN A 33 -0.45 -1.98 -9.09
N GLN A 34 -1.02 -3.06 -8.56
CA GLN A 34 -1.12 -3.25 -7.10
C GLN A 34 0.26 -3.25 -6.46
N ARG A 35 1.22 -3.97 -7.06
CA ARG A 35 2.60 -3.99 -6.55
C ARG A 35 3.22 -2.60 -6.54
N THR A 36 3.06 -1.83 -7.62
CA THR A 36 3.49 -0.43 -7.69
C THR A 36 2.87 0.42 -6.58
N LEU A 37 1.57 0.25 -6.29
CA LEU A 37 0.90 0.96 -5.21
C LEU A 37 1.52 0.60 -3.85
N TYR A 38 1.68 -0.69 -3.55
CA TYR A 38 2.29 -1.14 -2.28
C TYR A 38 3.72 -0.66 -2.12
N ASP A 39 4.53 -0.72 -3.17
CA ASP A 39 5.92 -0.26 -3.14
C ASP A 39 6.00 1.25 -2.91
N ARG A 40 5.08 2.04 -3.50
CA ARG A 40 5.05 3.50 -3.40
C ARG A 40 4.57 4.02 -2.04
N ILE A 41 3.71 3.28 -1.36
CA ILE A 41 3.20 3.67 -0.02
C ILE A 41 4.02 3.06 1.13
N SER A 42 4.89 2.09 0.82
CA SER A 42 5.65 1.35 1.83
C SER A 42 6.58 2.26 2.62
N GLY A 43 6.48 2.22 3.94
CA GLY A 43 7.37 2.99 4.83
C GLY A 43 6.99 4.46 5.00
N GLU A 44 5.94 4.92 4.33
CA GLU A 44 5.41 6.28 4.41
C GLU A 44 4.09 6.32 5.20
N ASN A 45 3.72 7.46 5.79
CA ASN A 45 2.45 7.62 6.52
C ASN A 45 1.39 8.33 5.67
N TYR A 46 1.02 7.75 4.53
CA TYR A 46 -0.05 8.28 3.69
C TYR A 46 -1.43 8.18 4.33
N THR A 47 -2.22 9.23 4.21
CA THR A 47 -3.65 9.22 4.46
C THR A 47 -4.40 8.39 3.41
N TYR A 48 -5.61 7.96 3.73
CA TYR A 48 -6.44 7.20 2.78
C TYR A 48 -6.66 7.96 1.45
N LYS A 49 -6.87 9.28 1.51
CA LYS A 49 -7.09 10.11 0.30
C LYS A 49 -5.86 10.16 -0.61
N GLU A 50 -4.66 10.17 -0.03
CA GLU A 50 -3.40 10.12 -0.79
C GLU A 50 -3.22 8.75 -1.45
N ILE A 51 -3.52 7.67 -0.73
CA ILE A 51 -3.49 6.30 -1.28
C ILE A 51 -4.48 6.17 -2.45
N GLU A 52 -5.67 6.77 -2.35
CA GLU A 52 -6.64 6.79 -3.46
C GLU A 52 -6.13 7.56 -4.67
N ASN A 53 -5.48 8.72 -4.47
CA ASN A 53 -4.90 9.48 -5.57
C ASN A 53 -3.80 8.67 -6.28
N ILE A 54 -2.88 8.06 -5.51
CA ILE A 54 -1.81 7.23 -6.09
C ILE A 54 -2.40 6.04 -6.85
N ALA A 55 -3.42 5.38 -6.30
CA ALA A 55 -4.08 4.26 -6.97
C ALA A 55 -4.79 4.70 -8.26
N ARG A 56 -5.42 5.88 -8.28
CA ARG A 56 -6.00 6.45 -9.50
C ARG A 56 -4.93 6.73 -10.56
N ASP A 57 -3.85 7.39 -10.17
CA ASP A 57 -2.78 7.77 -11.11
C ASP A 57 -2.18 6.52 -11.76
N ILE A 58 -1.91 5.46 -10.98
CA ILE A 58 -1.46 4.16 -11.48
C ILE A 58 -2.49 3.51 -12.42
N SER A 59 -3.79 3.67 -12.15
CA SER A 59 -4.86 3.12 -13.00
C SER A 59 -4.95 3.82 -14.36
N GLU A 60 -4.61 5.10 -14.39
CA GLU A 60 -4.58 5.95 -15.60
C GLU A 60 -3.27 5.80 -16.38
N GLY A 61 -2.25 5.15 -15.79
CA GLY A 61 -0.94 4.94 -16.41
C GLY A 61 0.03 6.12 -16.24
N ASN A 62 -0.19 6.97 -15.23
CA ASN A 62 0.64 8.12 -14.89
C ASN A 62 1.70 7.81 -13.82
#